data_AF-A0A6V7M6R7-F1
#
_entry.id   AF-A0A6V7M6R7-F1
#
_cell.length_a   1.000
_cell.length_b   1.000
_cell.length_c   1.000
_cell.angle_alpha   90.00
_cell.angle_beta   90.00
_cell.angle_gamma   90.00
#
_symmetry.space_group_name_H-M   'P 1'
#
loop_
_entity.id
_entity.type
_entity.pdbx_description
1 polymer ?
#
loop_
_entity_poly.entity_id
_entity_poly.type
_entity_poly.pdbx_seq_one_letter_code
_entity_poly.pdbx_strand_id
1 'polypeptide(L)'
;QNNKLNFVFAKYSLTGHFQSYTSWLSPCSIFKNIRFGMNGAKTCLTSAKELLDLQTLFYAPYLSFTTNDNKNRNLYPVPILVKSPELDMKNVTKWLLQSKFFIVDGISGSRAIISENSEMTSSDLEVLRYIKSLTIQVRAQERKERGKIFPPLIIIEYGELTKEDIESNTEVAIEYKIIFKLTERSTNLWFKIAVGTAFGLACIYAIFVTLSHHRRNANTVPIVKLIGWFFIYYCGSIGTQLLVITFTVSTSAFIFYKGQTVLHILLPSDNTEKLIKICMIIAFITKLVEIITLVFQLRRVNLFFIDWETPRKTVLPASYDSPRTSMRKVYNQRFPKETAPPTPSEMIAARRKRSPSKSSQGSTPSKKSNSRHLEAVDEFSPNYIDVNFAIDEQDISQNALVSMWRTYIIANEWLKMKTMRRINLLLHIMATLFFIE
;
A
#
# COMPACT_ATOMS: atom_id res chain seq x y z
N GLN A 1 -12.53 -34.85 -19.48
CA GLN A 1 -13.83 -34.25 -19.09
C GLN A 1 -14.28 -34.62 -17.66
N ASN A 2 -13.38 -34.91 -16.73
CA ASN A 2 -13.70 -34.98 -15.29
C ASN A 2 -12.43 -34.69 -14.49
N ASN A 3 -12.25 -33.43 -14.07
CA ASN A 3 -11.12 -33.02 -13.22
C ASN A 3 -11.42 -33.41 -11.76
N LYS A 4 -11.73 -34.69 -11.54
CA LYS A 4 -12.15 -35.26 -10.26
C LYS A 4 -11.32 -36.49 -9.91
N LEU A 5 -10.85 -36.58 -8.66
CA LEU A 5 -10.22 -37.79 -8.15
C LEU A 5 -11.31 -38.73 -7.62
N ASN A 6 -11.45 -39.91 -8.25
CA ASN A 6 -12.49 -40.88 -7.92
C ASN A 6 -11.91 -42.02 -7.08
N PHE A 7 -12.11 -41.96 -5.77
CA PHE A 7 -11.72 -43.03 -4.85
C PHE A 7 -12.80 -44.12 -4.76
N VAL A 8 -12.37 -45.37 -4.72
CA VAL A 8 -13.19 -46.58 -4.53
C VAL A 8 -12.59 -47.36 -3.37
N PHE A 9 -13.43 -47.96 -2.53
CA PHE A 9 -12.99 -48.65 -1.33
C PHE A 9 -13.44 -50.10 -1.36
N ALA A 10 -12.51 -51.03 -1.13
CA ALA A 10 -12.85 -52.42 -0.87
C ALA A 10 -13.14 -52.59 0.62
N LYS A 11 -14.33 -53.08 0.96
CA LYS A 11 -14.73 -53.45 2.32
C LYS A 11 -14.25 -54.86 2.65
N TYR A 12 -13.70 -55.03 3.84
CA TYR A 12 -13.34 -56.31 4.43
C TYR A 12 -13.96 -56.45 5.82
N SER A 13 -14.38 -57.68 6.16
CA SER A 13 -14.74 -58.04 7.53
C SER A 13 -13.50 -58.01 8.45
N LEU A 14 -13.75 -58.06 9.76
CA LEU A 14 -12.72 -58.24 10.79
C LEU A 14 -11.90 -59.53 10.57
N THR A 15 -12.54 -60.59 10.10
CA THR A 15 -11.92 -61.87 9.68
C THR A 15 -11.14 -61.77 8.36
N GLY A 16 -11.11 -60.60 7.71
CA GLY A 16 -10.33 -60.36 6.51
C GLY A 16 -11.00 -60.77 5.19
N HIS A 17 -12.22 -61.30 5.20
CA HIS A 17 -12.98 -61.63 3.99
C HIS A 17 -13.41 -60.36 3.26
N PHE A 18 -13.22 -60.34 1.93
CA PHE A 18 -13.72 -59.27 1.06
C PHE A 18 -15.25 -59.32 0.99
N GLN A 19 -15.90 -58.17 1.15
CA GLN A 19 -17.36 -58.04 1.05
C GLN A 19 -17.79 -57.41 -0.28
N SER A 20 -17.32 -56.19 -0.58
CA SER A 20 -17.76 -55.43 -1.74
C SER A 20 -16.85 -54.24 -2.05
N TYR A 21 -16.92 -53.74 -3.28
CA TYR A 21 -16.44 -52.40 -3.62
C TYR A 21 -17.55 -51.38 -3.39
N THR A 22 -17.22 -50.26 -2.76
CA THR A 22 -18.15 -49.16 -2.50
C THR A 22 -17.55 -47.82 -2.96
N SER A 23 -18.41 -46.92 -3.44
CA SER A 23 -18.14 -45.48 -3.35
C SER A 23 -18.30 -45.05 -1.90
N TRP A 24 -17.48 -44.11 -1.43
CA TRP A 24 -17.47 -43.73 -0.02
C TRP A 24 -18.83 -43.21 0.46
N LEU A 25 -19.53 -44.01 1.27
CA LEU A 25 -20.65 -43.62 2.11
C LEU A 25 -20.19 -43.70 3.58
N SER A 26 -19.85 -42.54 4.12
CA SER A 26 -19.75 -42.27 5.56
C SER A 26 -20.44 -40.93 5.81
N PRO A 27 -20.86 -40.59 7.06
CA PRO A 27 -21.70 -39.42 7.34
C PRO A 27 -21.18 -38.11 6.72
N CYS A 28 -19.86 -37.93 6.66
CA CYS A 28 -19.21 -36.70 6.23
C CYS A 28 -19.00 -36.54 4.70
N SER A 29 -19.44 -37.48 3.86
CA SER A 29 -19.29 -37.44 2.38
C SER A 29 -17.85 -37.21 1.86
N ILE A 30 -16.86 -37.57 2.67
CA ILE A 30 -15.45 -37.15 2.64
C ILE A 30 -14.84 -37.16 1.23
N PHE A 31 -14.96 -38.29 0.52
CA PHE A 31 -14.30 -38.48 -0.79
C PHE A 31 -15.17 -38.10 -2.00
N LYS A 32 -16.31 -37.43 -1.80
CA LYS A 32 -17.25 -37.07 -2.88
C LYS A 32 -16.85 -35.76 -3.57
N ASN A 33 -16.78 -35.78 -4.91
CA ASN A 33 -16.51 -34.60 -5.75
C ASN A 33 -15.16 -33.88 -5.48
N ILE A 34 -14.11 -34.61 -5.11
CA ILE A 34 -12.75 -34.05 -4.98
C ILE A 34 -12.30 -33.48 -6.33
N ARG A 35 -12.22 -32.14 -6.46
CA ARG A 35 -11.64 -31.49 -7.65
C ARG A 35 -10.13 -31.58 -7.64
N PHE A 36 -9.55 -31.95 -8.77
CA PHE A 36 -8.11 -32.04 -8.94
C PHE A 36 -7.43 -30.66 -8.92
N GLY A 37 -6.30 -30.53 -8.24
CA GLY A 37 -5.52 -29.28 -8.17
C GLY A 37 -6.06 -28.21 -7.22
N MET A 38 -7.10 -28.50 -6.42
CA MET A 38 -7.71 -27.55 -5.49
C MET A 38 -7.52 -28.02 -4.06
N ASN A 39 -6.77 -27.25 -3.26
CA ASN A 39 -6.68 -27.50 -1.83
C ASN A 39 -8.05 -27.25 -1.17
N GLY A 40 -8.38 -28.06 -0.16
CA GLY A 40 -9.64 -27.93 0.56
C GLY A 40 -9.53 -28.47 1.97
N ALA A 41 -10.20 -27.80 2.90
CA ALA A 41 -10.46 -28.31 4.24
C ALA A 41 -11.97 -28.34 4.45
N LYS A 42 -12.46 -29.36 5.16
CA LYS A 42 -13.83 -29.48 5.64
C LYS A 42 -13.81 -30.04 7.04
N THR A 43 -14.65 -29.50 7.90
CA THR A 43 -15.00 -30.10 9.19
C THR A 43 -16.39 -30.70 9.06
N CYS A 44 -16.63 -31.76 9.81
CA CYS A 44 -17.91 -32.47 9.88
C CYS A 44 -18.21 -32.75 11.34
N LEU A 45 -19.40 -32.38 11.80
CA LEU A 45 -19.88 -32.69 13.14
C LEU A 45 -20.69 -33.98 13.06
N THR A 46 -20.42 -34.91 13.97
CA THR A 46 -21.14 -36.17 14.15
C THR A 46 -21.28 -36.44 15.65
N SER A 47 -22.28 -37.21 16.05
CA SER A 47 -22.48 -37.53 17.48
C SER A 47 -21.75 -38.81 17.87
N ALA A 48 -21.35 -38.93 19.15
CA ALA A 48 -20.74 -40.14 19.67
C ALA A 48 -21.61 -41.40 19.47
N LYS A 49 -22.95 -41.28 19.57
CA LYS A 49 -23.89 -42.40 19.31
C LYS A 49 -23.97 -42.78 17.83
N GLU A 50 -23.98 -41.80 16.92
CA GLU A 50 -23.92 -42.06 15.47
C GLU A 50 -22.62 -42.78 15.06
N LEU A 51 -21.51 -42.51 15.75
CA LEU A 51 -20.26 -43.25 15.57
C LEU A 51 -20.32 -44.68 16.13
N LEU A 52 -21.02 -44.88 17.25
CA LEU A 52 -21.20 -46.21 17.87
C LEU A 52 -22.05 -47.16 17.01
N ASP A 53 -23.07 -46.63 16.32
CA ASP A 53 -23.93 -47.40 15.39
C ASP A 53 -23.18 -47.91 14.14
N LEU A 54 -21.96 -47.42 13.87
CA LEU A 54 -21.15 -47.84 12.72
C LEU A 54 -20.39 -49.14 12.99
N GLN A 55 -20.62 -50.13 12.12
CA GLN A 55 -19.89 -51.40 12.14
C GLN A 55 -18.39 -51.23 11.90
N THR A 56 -17.59 -51.96 12.69
CA THR A 56 -16.13 -52.01 12.61
C THR A 56 -15.69 -52.81 11.37
N LEU A 57 -15.38 -52.09 10.29
CA LEU A 57 -14.97 -52.67 9.00
C LEU A 57 -13.62 -52.11 8.54
N PHE A 58 -12.85 -52.95 7.85
CA PHE A 58 -11.60 -52.54 7.22
C PHE A 58 -11.85 -52.07 5.78
N TYR A 59 -11.27 -50.94 5.42
CA TYR A 59 -11.37 -50.30 4.11
C TYR A 59 -9.99 -50.25 3.46
N ALA A 60 -9.85 -50.83 2.27
CA ALA A 60 -8.68 -50.61 1.40
C ALA A 60 -9.02 -49.56 0.33
N PRO A 61 -8.34 -48.41 0.30
CA PRO A 61 -8.60 -47.34 -0.66
C PRO A 61 -7.88 -47.56 -1.99
N TYR A 62 -8.59 -47.34 -3.08
CA TYR A 62 -8.08 -47.39 -4.45
C TYR A 62 -8.44 -46.10 -5.20
N LEU A 63 -7.48 -45.57 -5.96
CA LEU A 63 -7.73 -44.52 -6.93
C LEU A 63 -8.22 -45.18 -8.22
N SER A 64 -9.44 -44.87 -8.64
CA SER A 64 -10.02 -45.41 -9.87
C SER A 64 -9.78 -44.46 -11.05
N PHE A 65 -9.28 -45.02 -12.15
CA PHE A 65 -8.96 -44.30 -13.37
C PHE A 65 -9.31 -45.13 -14.61
N THR A 66 -9.39 -44.47 -15.76
CA THR A 66 -9.68 -45.10 -17.06
C THR A 66 -8.54 -44.78 -18.01
N THR A 67 -7.92 -45.80 -18.58
CA THR A 67 -6.94 -45.64 -19.66
C THR A 67 -7.69 -45.44 -20.98
N ASN A 68 -7.24 -44.54 -21.86
CA ASN A 68 -8.01 -44.13 -23.03
C ASN A 68 -8.35 -45.26 -24.02
N ASP A 69 -7.58 -46.34 -24.03
CA ASP A 69 -7.65 -47.39 -25.05
C ASP A 69 -8.67 -48.50 -24.75
N ASN A 70 -9.17 -48.59 -23.51
CA ASN A 70 -10.19 -49.55 -23.09
C ASN A 70 -11.11 -48.93 -22.04
N LYS A 71 -12.43 -49.16 -22.15
CA LYS A 71 -13.44 -48.73 -21.13
C LYS A 71 -13.26 -49.39 -19.75
N ASN A 72 -12.19 -50.15 -19.54
CA ASN A 72 -11.87 -50.87 -18.32
C ASN A 72 -11.44 -49.89 -17.23
N ARG A 73 -12.13 -49.95 -16.09
CA ARG A 73 -11.85 -49.10 -14.92
C ARG A 73 -10.74 -49.74 -14.07
N ASN A 74 -9.55 -49.19 -14.17
CA ASN A 74 -8.39 -49.64 -13.41
C ASN A 74 -8.41 -49.06 -11.99
N LEU A 75 -7.90 -49.82 -11.03
CA LEU A 75 -7.80 -49.47 -9.61
C LEU A 75 -6.32 -49.45 -9.20
N TYR A 76 -5.85 -48.31 -8.70
CA TYR A 76 -4.50 -48.17 -8.15
C TYR A 76 -4.56 -48.16 -6.61
N PRO A 77 -3.85 -49.04 -5.88
CA PRO A 77 -3.88 -49.07 -4.41
C PRO A 77 -3.27 -47.80 -3.81
N VAL A 78 -3.96 -47.21 -2.84
CA VAL A 78 -3.55 -45.95 -2.20
C VAL A 78 -2.92 -46.25 -0.84
N PRO A 79 -1.64 -45.93 -0.60
CA PRO A 79 -1.01 -46.14 0.70
C PRO A 79 -1.61 -45.25 1.78
N ILE A 80 -1.68 -45.78 3.00
CA ILE A 80 -2.15 -45.09 4.20
C ILE A 80 -1.00 -44.94 5.19
N LEU A 81 -0.89 -43.79 5.83
CA LEU A 81 0.00 -43.54 6.97
C LEU A 81 -0.87 -43.24 8.20
N VAL A 82 -0.79 -44.07 9.22
CA VAL A 82 -1.43 -43.77 10.52
C VAL A 82 -0.45 -42.93 11.33
N LYS A 83 -0.91 -41.75 11.76
CA LYS A 83 -0.12 -40.82 12.58
C LYS A 83 -0.13 -41.28 14.04
N SER A 84 1.04 -41.59 14.57
CA SER A 84 1.29 -41.81 16.00
C SER A 84 1.88 -40.52 16.62
N PRO A 85 1.63 -40.22 17.91
CA PRO A 85 2.24 -39.08 18.60
C PRO A 85 3.78 -39.09 18.58
N GLU A 86 4.41 -40.27 18.52
CA GLU A 86 5.88 -40.44 18.46
C GLU A 86 6.45 -40.28 17.03
N LEU A 87 5.60 -40.24 16.00
CA LEU A 87 6.03 -40.27 14.62
C LEU A 87 6.43 -38.86 14.13
N ASP A 88 7.74 -38.63 13.99
CA ASP A 88 8.25 -37.42 13.33
C ASP A 88 7.89 -37.41 11.83
N MET A 89 6.92 -36.56 11.49
CA MET A 89 6.45 -36.30 10.13
C MET A 89 7.52 -35.74 9.16
N LYS A 90 8.73 -35.41 9.63
CA LYS A 90 9.86 -35.04 8.77
C LYS A 90 10.69 -36.25 8.33
N ASN A 91 10.77 -37.29 9.15
CA ASN A 91 11.63 -38.46 8.93
C ASN A 91 10.89 -39.59 8.20
N VAL A 92 10.85 -39.48 6.86
CA VAL A 92 10.16 -40.41 5.96
C VAL A 92 10.63 -41.87 6.10
N THR A 93 11.87 -42.10 6.54
CA THR A 93 12.42 -43.45 6.76
C THR A 93 11.75 -44.24 7.89
N LYS A 94 11.05 -43.56 8.81
CA LYS A 94 10.30 -44.21 9.91
C LYS A 94 8.84 -44.49 9.57
N TRP A 95 8.39 -44.18 8.35
CA TRP A 95 6.98 -44.30 7.98
C TRP A 95 6.59 -45.74 7.65
N LEU A 96 5.78 -46.35 8.51
CA LEU A 96 5.12 -47.62 8.21
C LEU A 96 3.81 -47.36 7.43
N LEU A 97 3.78 -47.75 6.16
CA LEU A 97 2.61 -47.60 5.30
C LEU A 97 1.71 -48.84 5.38
N GLN A 98 0.41 -48.61 5.55
CA GLN A 98 -0.63 -49.63 5.64
C GLN A 98 -1.52 -49.63 4.39
N SER A 99 -2.17 -50.76 4.11
CA SER A 99 -3.06 -50.95 2.95
C SER A 99 -4.55 -50.92 3.31
N LYS A 100 -4.89 -51.04 4.59
CA LYS A 100 -6.25 -51.03 5.15
C LYS A 100 -6.32 -50.07 6.33
N PHE A 101 -7.49 -49.51 6.57
CA PHE A 101 -7.81 -48.69 7.75
C PHE A 101 -9.26 -48.92 8.18
N PHE A 102 -9.64 -48.52 9.38
CA PHE A 102 -11.03 -48.56 9.87
C PHE A 102 -11.55 -47.14 10.12
N ILE A 103 -12.87 -46.94 10.11
CA ILE A 103 -13.48 -45.64 10.41
C ILE A 103 -13.72 -45.50 11.92
N VAL A 104 -14.28 -46.57 12.49
CA VAL A 104 -14.56 -46.74 13.92
C VAL A 104 -14.04 -48.13 14.33
N ASP A 105 -13.52 -48.22 15.54
CA ASP A 105 -13.17 -49.45 16.24
C ASP A 105 -13.68 -49.39 17.68
N GLY A 106 -14.78 -50.10 17.93
CA GLY A 106 -15.32 -50.35 19.26
C GLY A 106 -15.01 -51.74 19.81
N ILE A 107 -14.20 -52.55 19.10
CA ILE A 107 -13.89 -53.92 19.52
C ILE A 107 -12.60 -53.94 20.34
N SER A 108 -11.54 -53.26 19.88
CA SER A 108 -10.26 -53.23 20.61
C SER A 108 -10.36 -52.50 21.96
N GLY A 109 -11.36 -51.64 22.15
CA GLY A 109 -11.66 -50.94 23.41
C GLY A 109 -12.83 -51.54 24.20
N SER A 110 -13.29 -52.74 23.84
CA SER A 110 -14.28 -53.49 24.62
C SER A 110 -13.59 -54.40 25.63
N ARG A 111 -14.06 -54.39 26.88
CA ARG A 111 -13.63 -55.36 27.89
C ARG A 111 -14.57 -56.55 27.87
N ALA A 112 -14.02 -57.75 27.66
CA ALA A 112 -14.77 -58.99 27.86
C ALA A 112 -14.99 -59.20 29.36
N ILE A 113 -16.24 -59.12 29.81
CA ILE A 113 -16.62 -59.52 31.16
C ILE A 113 -16.76 -61.05 31.13
N ILE A 114 -15.72 -61.75 31.54
CA ILE A 114 -15.75 -63.21 31.69
C ILE A 114 -16.52 -63.51 32.97
N SER A 115 -17.77 -63.96 32.84
CA SER A 115 -18.49 -64.57 33.96
C SER A 115 -17.88 -65.94 34.29
N GLU A 116 -17.96 -66.36 35.55
CA GLU A 116 -17.30 -67.61 36.03
C GLU A 116 -17.82 -68.88 35.33
N ASN A 117 -18.94 -68.81 34.60
CA ASN A 117 -19.57 -69.92 33.89
C ASN A 117 -19.19 -70.02 32.39
N SER A 118 -18.02 -69.52 31.98
CA SER A 118 -17.45 -69.74 30.62
C SER A 118 -18.30 -69.29 29.41
N GLU A 119 -19.37 -68.53 29.63
CA GLU A 119 -20.16 -67.88 28.57
C GLU A 119 -19.86 -66.38 28.54
N MET A 120 -19.60 -65.84 27.34
CA MET A 120 -19.21 -64.44 27.16
C MET A 120 -20.44 -63.52 27.22
N THR A 121 -20.89 -63.25 28.45
CA THR A 121 -22.02 -62.41 28.77
C THR A 121 -21.62 -60.93 28.81
N SER A 122 -21.92 -60.23 27.70
CA SER A 122 -21.69 -58.81 27.42
C SER A 122 -20.23 -58.31 27.35
N SER A 123 -19.95 -57.57 26.28
CA SER A 123 -18.72 -56.80 26.08
C SER A 123 -19.01 -55.33 26.42
N ASP A 124 -18.49 -54.84 27.55
CA ASP A 124 -18.72 -53.46 27.96
C ASP A 124 -17.66 -52.56 27.29
N LEU A 125 -18.12 -51.53 26.57
CA LEU A 125 -17.25 -50.68 25.75
C LEU A 125 -16.69 -49.53 26.58
N GLU A 126 -15.38 -49.52 26.79
CA GLU A 126 -14.68 -48.51 27.57
C GLU A 126 -14.21 -47.34 26.70
N VAL A 127 -13.68 -47.65 25.51
CA VAL A 127 -13.12 -46.67 24.58
C VAL A 127 -13.57 -46.96 23.14
N LEU A 128 -14.13 -45.95 22.47
CA LEU A 128 -14.43 -45.99 21.04
C LEU A 128 -13.35 -45.24 20.25
N ARG A 129 -12.62 -45.94 19.38
CA ARG A 129 -11.65 -45.32 18.47
C ARG A 129 -12.33 -44.88 17.19
N TYR A 130 -12.04 -43.67 16.72
CA TYR A 130 -12.63 -43.11 15.49
C TYR A 130 -11.61 -42.30 14.69
N ILE A 131 -11.84 -42.10 13.39
CA ILE A 131 -11.02 -41.18 12.59
C ILE A 131 -11.28 -39.73 13.02
N LYS A 132 -10.31 -39.10 13.67
CA LYS A 132 -10.34 -37.69 14.06
C LYS A 132 -9.91 -36.77 12.93
N SER A 133 -8.84 -37.10 12.22
CA SER A 133 -8.44 -36.35 11.01
C SER A 133 -8.03 -37.26 9.85
N LEU A 134 -8.38 -36.82 8.64
CA LEU A 134 -8.02 -37.51 7.40
C LEU A 134 -7.45 -36.50 6.40
N THR A 135 -6.17 -36.66 6.05
CA THR A 135 -5.49 -35.81 5.07
C THR A 135 -5.11 -36.60 3.82
N ILE A 136 -5.65 -36.23 2.66
CA ILE A 136 -5.20 -36.76 1.36
C ILE A 136 -4.10 -35.84 0.82
N GLN A 137 -2.88 -36.36 0.71
CA GLN A 137 -1.76 -35.66 0.11
C GLN A 137 -1.48 -36.18 -1.30
N VAL A 138 -1.68 -35.34 -2.31
CA VAL A 138 -1.36 -35.65 -3.72
C VAL A 138 -0.09 -34.91 -4.11
N ARG A 139 0.90 -35.61 -4.70
CA ARG A 139 2.14 -35.01 -5.19
C ARG A 139 2.19 -35.04 -6.72
N ALA A 140 2.43 -33.91 -7.36
CA ALA A 140 2.61 -33.82 -8.81
C ALA A 140 4.07 -34.09 -9.23
N GLN A 141 4.27 -34.58 -10.46
CA GLN A 141 5.59 -34.97 -10.99
C GLN A 141 6.17 -33.87 -11.91
N GLU A 142 7.41 -33.46 -11.67
CA GLU A 142 7.95 -32.21 -12.27
C GLU A 142 8.65 -32.37 -13.64
N ARG A 143 9.41 -33.45 -13.88
CA ARG A 143 10.62 -33.34 -14.74
C ARG A 143 10.57 -33.90 -16.16
N LYS A 144 9.75 -34.89 -16.48
CA LYS A 144 9.74 -35.54 -17.82
C LYS A 144 8.35 -35.81 -18.39
N GLU A 145 7.38 -36.11 -17.53
CA GLU A 145 6.01 -36.45 -17.94
C GLU A 145 5.02 -35.53 -17.21
N ARG A 146 4.85 -34.31 -17.76
CA ARG A 146 3.99 -33.28 -17.16
C ARG A 146 2.53 -33.77 -17.15
N GLY A 147 1.82 -33.47 -16.05
CA GLY A 147 0.43 -33.91 -15.85
C GLY A 147 0.26 -35.26 -15.16
N LYS A 148 1.35 -36.00 -14.87
CA LYS A 148 1.30 -37.18 -14.00
C LYS A 148 1.41 -36.80 -12.52
N ILE A 149 0.81 -37.63 -11.68
CA ILE A 149 0.90 -37.55 -10.22
C ILE A 149 1.53 -38.82 -9.67
N PHE A 150 2.24 -38.67 -8.55
CA PHE A 150 2.53 -39.82 -7.69
C PHE A 150 1.23 -40.34 -7.06
N PRO A 151 1.18 -41.62 -6.65
CA PRO A 151 0.08 -42.14 -5.86
C PRO A 151 -0.23 -41.22 -4.68
N PRO A 152 -1.51 -40.88 -4.45
CA PRO A 152 -1.92 -40.15 -3.25
C PRO A 152 -1.47 -40.89 -2.00
N LEU A 153 -1.14 -40.14 -0.95
CA LEU A 153 -0.92 -40.69 0.40
C LEU A 153 -2.11 -40.26 1.26
N ILE A 154 -2.81 -41.21 1.87
CA ILE A 154 -3.82 -40.91 2.89
C ILE A 154 -3.12 -40.92 4.25
N ILE A 155 -3.27 -39.85 5.03
CA ILE A 155 -2.71 -39.72 6.37
C ILE A 155 -3.91 -39.66 7.34
N ILE A 156 -3.92 -40.54 8.34
CA ILE A 156 -5.05 -40.70 9.28
C ILE A 156 -4.55 -40.45 10.70
N GLU A 157 -5.30 -39.67 11.47
CA GLU A 157 -5.14 -39.53 12.91
C GLU A 157 -6.39 -40.10 13.58
N TYR A 158 -6.21 -41.05 14.49
CA TYR A 158 -7.30 -41.60 15.30
C TYR A 158 -7.49 -40.77 16.57
N GLY A 159 -8.75 -40.59 16.96
CA GLY A 159 -9.16 -40.09 18.26
C GLY A 159 -9.80 -41.23 19.07
N GLU A 160 -9.96 -40.97 20.36
CA GLU A 160 -10.57 -41.89 21.33
C GLU A 160 -11.73 -41.13 22.00
N LEU A 161 -12.85 -41.81 22.22
CA LEU A 161 -13.98 -41.35 23.04
C LEU A 161 -14.13 -42.29 24.22
N THR A 162 -14.31 -41.75 25.41
CA THR A 162 -14.55 -42.51 26.63
C THR A 162 -16.02 -42.89 26.77
N LYS A 163 -16.34 -43.81 27.69
CA LYS A 163 -17.72 -44.15 28.04
C LYS A 163 -18.56 -42.92 28.45
N GLU A 164 -17.98 -41.97 29.18
CA GLU A 164 -18.61 -40.72 29.58
C GLU A 164 -19.01 -39.85 28.36
N ASP A 165 -18.15 -39.78 27.35
CA ASP A 165 -18.39 -39.04 26.10
C ASP A 165 -19.53 -39.64 25.26
N ILE A 166 -19.71 -40.96 25.35
CA ILE A 166 -20.73 -41.74 24.62
C ILE A 166 -22.08 -41.60 25.32
N GLU A 167 -22.12 -41.73 26.65
CA GLU A 167 -23.34 -41.57 27.45
C GLU A 167 -23.91 -40.15 27.33
N SER A 168 -23.05 -39.14 27.47
CA SER A 168 -23.39 -37.72 27.27
C SER A 168 -23.63 -37.32 25.81
N ASN A 169 -23.34 -38.20 24.84
CA ASN A 169 -23.52 -37.99 23.41
C ASN A 169 -22.83 -36.74 22.87
N THR A 170 -21.52 -36.61 23.15
CA THR A 170 -20.72 -35.46 22.71
C THR A 170 -20.73 -35.26 21.20
N GLU A 171 -20.67 -34.00 20.76
CA GLU A 171 -20.45 -33.65 19.35
C GLU A 171 -18.96 -33.72 19.02
N VAL A 172 -18.63 -34.47 17.98
CA VAL A 172 -17.27 -34.80 17.57
C VAL A 172 -16.99 -34.19 16.20
N ALA A 173 -15.93 -33.39 16.12
CA ALA A 173 -15.48 -32.77 14.88
C ALA A 173 -14.46 -33.66 14.14
N ILE A 174 -14.86 -34.21 12.99
CA ILE A 174 -13.97 -34.94 12.09
C ILE A 174 -13.38 -33.94 11.07
N GLU A 175 -12.06 -33.82 11.06
CA GLU A 175 -11.33 -32.95 10.14
C GLU A 175 -10.94 -33.67 8.85
N TYR A 176 -11.23 -33.07 7.71
CA TYR A 176 -10.81 -33.55 6.40
C TYR A 176 -10.01 -32.50 5.62
N LYS A 177 -8.83 -32.88 5.13
CA LYS A 177 -7.98 -31.98 4.34
C LYS A 177 -7.48 -32.65 3.05
N ILE A 178 -7.52 -31.91 1.95
CA ILE A 178 -6.91 -32.30 0.67
C ILE A 178 -5.79 -31.32 0.38
N ILE A 179 -4.58 -31.85 0.23
CA ILE A 179 -3.38 -31.05 -0.03
C ILE A 179 -2.72 -31.55 -1.32
N PHE A 180 -2.80 -30.72 -2.35
CA PHE A 180 -1.95 -30.85 -3.52
C PHE A 180 -0.61 -30.20 -3.21
N LYS A 181 0.47 -30.97 -3.30
CA LYS A 181 1.86 -30.48 -3.17
C LYS A 181 2.56 -30.61 -4.52
N LEU A 182 2.88 -29.47 -5.12
CA LEU A 182 3.91 -29.39 -6.16
C LEU A 182 5.26 -29.22 -5.45
N THR A 183 6.32 -29.82 -5.97
CA THR A 183 7.68 -29.76 -5.37
C THR A 183 8.40 -28.44 -5.66
N GLU A 184 7.63 -27.38 -5.91
CA GLU A 184 8.06 -26.13 -6.53
C GLU A 184 8.82 -25.22 -5.55
N ARG A 185 10.03 -25.64 -5.20
CA ARG A 185 10.99 -24.89 -4.40
C ARG A 185 11.43 -23.60 -5.12
N SER A 186 11.29 -23.55 -6.43
CA SER A 186 11.64 -22.44 -7.33
C SER A 186 10.75 -21.21 -7.13
N THR A 187 9.41 -21.31 -7.21
CA THR A 187 8.52 -20.12 -7.19
C THR A 187 8.60 -19.35 -5.86
N ASN A 188 8.65 -20.07 -4.73
CA ASN A 188 8.88 -19.48 -3.40
C ASN A 188 10.26 -18.78 -3.31
N LEU A 189 11.30 -19.38 -3.91
CA LEU A 189 12.65 -18.82 -3.95
C LEU A 189 12.74 -17.56 -4.83
N TRP A 190 12.15 -17.57 -6.03
CA TRP A 190 12.10 -16.40 -6.92
C TRP A 190 11.35 -15.23 -6.29
N PHE A 191 10.22 -15.48 -5.61
CA PHE A 191 9.48 -14.44 -4.91
C PHE A 191 10.31 -13.80 -3.77
N LYS A 192 11.03 -14.61 -2.98
CA LYS A 192 11.94 -14.11 -1.94
C LYS A 192 13.09 -13.29 -2.50
N ILE A 193 13.68 -13.73 -3.62
CA ILE A 193 14.74 -12.99 -4.32
C ILE A 193 14.19 -11.64 -4.81
N ALA A 194 13.03 -11.62 -5.46
CA ALA A 194 12.39 -10.40 -5.95
C ALA A 194 12.15 -9.38 -4.83
N VAL A 195 11.59 -9.81 -3.70
CA VAL A 195 11.39 -8.97 -2.51
C VAL A 195 12.74 -8.45 -1.97
N GLY A 196 13.77 -9.30 -1.87
CA GLY A 196 15.11 -8.88 -1.46
C GLY A 196 15.75 -7.84 -2.39
N THR A 197 15.63 -8.02 -3.71
CA THR A 197 16.14 -7.06 -4.71
C THR A 197 15.39 -5.73 -4.65
N ALA A 198 14.10 -5.73 -4.33
CA ALA A 198 13.31 -4.50 -4.20
C ALA A 198 13.82 -3.61 -3.05
N PHE A 199 14.14 -4.18 -1.88
CA PHE A 199 14.75 -3.42 -0.78
C PHE A 199 16.07 -2.76 -1.21
N GLY A 200 16.94 -3.48 -1.94
CA GLY A 200 18.19 -2.93 -2.46
C GLY A 200 17.99 -1.78 -3.45
N LEU A 201 17.08 -1.94 -4.42
CA LEU A 201 16.77 -0.90 -5.41
C LEU A 201 16.09 0.32 -4.76
N ALA A 202 15.19 0.10 -3.80
CA ALA A 202 14.56 1.17 -3.03
C ALA A 202 15.58 1.99 -2.21
N CYS A 203 16.59 1.35 -1.61
CA CYS A 203 17.70 2.04 -0.94
C CYS A 203 18.43 2.99 -1.90
N ILE A 204 18.87 2.48 -3.06
CA ILE A 204 19.62 3.26 -4.06
C ILE A 204 18.79 4.45 -4.57
N TYR A 205 17.51 4.22 -4.86
CA TYR A 205 16.58 5.27 -5.27
C TYR A 205 16.41 6.34 -4.17
N ALA A 206 16.19 5.94 -2.92
CA ALA A 206 16.04 6.87 -1.81
C ALA A 206 17.30 7.70 -1.53
N ILE A 207 18.50 7.11 -1.68
CA ILE A 207 19.77 7.85 -1.61
C ILE A 207 19.80 8.92 -2.70
N PHE A 208 19.52 8.55 -3.96
CA PHE A 208 19.55 9.48 -5.09
C PHE A 208 18.57 10.66 -4.92
N VAL A 209 17.33 10.38 -4.53
CA VAL A 209 16.31 11.42 -4.27
C VAL A 209 16.72 12.32 -3.10
N THR A 210 17.29 11.75 -2.04
CA THR A 210 17.76 12.51 -0.87
C THR A 210 18.94 13.42 -1.23
N LEU A 211 19.91 12.94 -2.01
CA LEU A 211 21.03 13.75 -2.49
C LEU A 211 20.56 14.88 -3.43
N SER A 212 19.55 14.62 -4.27
CA SER A 212 18.90 15.64 -5.10
C SER A 212 18.20 16.70 -4.25
N HIS A 213 17.46 16.28 -3.21
CA HIS A 213 16.82 17.19 -2.25
C HIS A 213 17.84 18.04 -1.47
N HIS A 214 18.96 17.44 -1.03
CA HIS A 214 20.05 18.15 -0.36
C HIS A 214 20.67 19.22 -1.27
N ARG A 215 21.01 18.87 -2.52
CA ARG A 215 21.58 19.81 -3.50
C ARG A 215 20.67 21.00 -3.79
N ARG A 216 19.34 20.81 -3.78
CA ARG A 216 18.36 21.88 -4.03
C ARG A 216 18.17 22.84 -2.84
N ASN A 217 18.38 22.38 -1.62
CA ASN A 217 18.11 23.15 -0.39
C ASN A 217 19.40 23.60 0.34
N ALA A 218 20.42 23.94 -0.44
CA ALA A 218 21.81 24.19 -0.01
C ALA A 218 21.96 24.82 1.40
N ASN A 219 22.75 24.17 2.26
CA ASN A 219 23.14 24.56 3.63
C ASN A 219 22.05 24.94 4.65
N THR A 220 20.76 25.00 4.28
CA THR A 220 19.68 25.44 5.20
C THR A 220 19.01 24.30 5.98
N VAL A 221 19.27 23.03 5.62
CA VAL A 221 18.60 21.87 6.20
C VAL A 221 19.54 21.10 7.15
N PRO A 222 19.21 20.97 8.45
CA PRO A 222 20.04 20.21 9.37
C PRO A 222 20.04 18.71 9.04
N ILE A 223 21.17 18.05 9.30
CA ILE A 223 21.44 16.64 8.92
C ILE A 223 20.33 15.68 9.43
N VAL A 224 19.83 15.87 10.65
CA VAL A 224 18.74 15.05 11.21
C VAL A 224 17.47 15.09 10.35
N LYS A 225 17.12 16.26 9.79
CA LYS A 225 15.97 16.42 8.90
C LYS A 225 16.21 15.78 7.53
N LEU A 226 17.46 15.77 7.04
CA LEU A 226 17.83 15.06 5.82
C LEU A 226 17.69 13.53 5.98
N ILE A 227 18.14 12.98 7.11
CA ILE A 227 17.99 11.56 7.47
C ILE A 227 16.49 11.20 7.56
N GLY A 228 15.66 12.05 8.16
CA GLY A 228 14.21 11.88 8.17
C GLY A 228 13.60 11.79 6.77
N TRP A 229 14.02 12.68 5.85
CA TRP A 229 13.59 12.63 4.45
C TRP A 229 14.02 11.35 3.73
N PHE A 230 15.24 10.87 3.97
CA PHE A 230 15.72 9.60 3.42
C PHE A 230 14.80 8.44 3.79
N PHE A 231 14.45 8.28 5.07
CA PHE A 231 13.55 7.21 5.51
C PHE A 231 12.16 7.30 4.89
N ILE A 232 11.63 8.51 4.69
CA ILE A 232 10.32 8.71 4.06
C ILE A 232 10.36 8.33 2.56
N TYR A 233 11.37 8.77 1.82
CA TYR A 233 11.56 8.37 0.42
C TYR A 233 11.82 6.87 0.26
N TYR A 234 12.53 6.26 1.23
CA TYR A 234 12.77 4.83 1.27
C TYR A 234 11.48 4.04 1.51
N CYS A 235 10.68 4.40 2.52
CA CYS A 235 9.36 3.81 2.78
C CYS A 235 8.45 3.91 1.54
N GLY A 236 8.34 5.09 0.93
CA GLY A 236 7.53 5.28 -0.29
C GLY A 236 7.99 4.40 -1.46
N SER A 237 9.30 4.30 -1.68
CA SER A 237 9.88 3.46 -2.74
C SER A 237 9.64 1.96 -2.48
N ILE A 238 9.91 1.47 -1.27
CA ILE A 238 9.63 0.08 -0.87
C ILE A 238 8.15 -0.24 -1.08
N GLY A 239 7.25 0.60 -0.55
CA GLY A 239 5.81 0.37 -0.64
C GLY A 239 5.33 0.27 -2.09
N THR A 240 5.89 1.08 -3.00
CA THR A 240 5.62 0.97 -4.44
C THR A 240 6.06 -0.38 -5.00
N GLN A 241 7.31 -0.76 -4.74
CA GLN A 241 7.90 -1.97 -5.33
C GLN A 241 7.27 -3.25 -4.76
N LEU A 242 6.95 -3.28 -3.47
CA LEU A 242 6.22 -4.39 -2.85
C LEU A 242 4.83 -4.56 -3.49
N LEU A 243 4.05 -3.48 -3.66
CA LEU A 243 2.74 -3.54 -4.32
C LEU A 243 2.84 -4.06 -5.77
N VAL A 244 3.83 -3.60 -6.55
CA VAL A 244 4.03 -4.07 -7.92
C VAL A 244 4.37 -5.57 -7.96
N ILE A 245 5.23 -6.05 -7.05
CA ILE A 245 5.61 -7.45 -6.96
C ILE A 245 4.42 -8.32 -6.51
N THR A 246 3.71 -7.95 -5.44
CA THR A 246 2.57 -8.74 -4.95
C THR A 246 1.41 -8.76 -5.93
N PHE A 247 1.12 -7.65 -6.62
CA PHE A 247 0.13 -7.58 -7.69
C PHE A 247 0.53 -8.50 -8.85
N THR A 248 1.76 -8.39 -9.34
CA THR A 248 2.25 -9.19 -10.48
C THR A 248 2.26 -10.69 -10.16
N VAL A 249 2.69 -11.09 -8.96
CA VAL A 249 2.65 -12.50 -8.50
C VAL A 249 1.21 -13.00 -8.36
N SER A 250 0.31 -12.20 -7.80
CA SER A 250 -1.10 -12.59 -7.63
C SER A 250 -1.84 -12.71 -8.97
N THR A 251 -1.66 -11.73 -9.87
CA THR A 251 -2.25 -11.73 -11.21
C THR A 251 -1.71 -12.85 -12.07
N SER A 252 -0.40 -13.09 -12.09
CA SER A 252 0.19 -14.21 -12.85
C SER A 252 -0.27 -15.56 -12.31
N ALA A 253 -0.26 -15.76 -10.98
CA ALA A 253 -0.78 -16.98 -10.37
C ALA A 253 -2.26 -17.21 -10.71
N PHE A 254 -3.10 -16.17 -10.69
CA PHE A 254 -4.51 -16.27 -11.07
C PHE A 254 -4.70 -16.64 -12.55
N ILE A 255 -4.00 -15.96 -13.47
CA ILE A 255 -4.07 -16.22 -14.91
C ILE A 255 -3.64 -17.65 -15.22
N PHE A 256 -2.49 -18.10 -14.71
CA PHE A 256 -2.03 -19.46 -14.95
C PHE A 256 -2.91 -20.52 -14.28
N TYR A 257 -3.41 -20.27 -13.06
CA TYR A 257 -4.31 -21.21 -12.38
C TYR A 257 -5.65 -21.38 -13.12
N LYS A 258 -6.18 -20.31 -13.74
CA LYS A 258 -7.41 -20.35 -14.54
C LYS A 258 -7.19 -20.86 -15.95
N GLY A 259 -6.05 -20.56 -16.58
CA GLY A 259 -5.72 -20.91 -17.96
C GLY A 259 -5.17 -22.33 -18.15
N GLN A 260 -4.89 -23.08 -17.08
CA GLN A 260 -4.29 -24.41 -17.18
C GLN A 260 -5.29 -25.51 -17.56
N THR A 261 -4.98 -26.26 -18.61
CA THR A 261 -5.69 -27.49 -19.00
C THR A 261 -5.14 -28.74 -18.30
N VAL A 262 -3.85 -28.70 -17.93
CA VAL A 262 -3.12 -29.71 -17.16
C VAL A 262 -2.53 -29.01 -15.93
N LEU A 263 -2.53 -29.66 -14.77
CA LEU A 263 -2.02 -29.06 -13.54
C LEU A 263 -0.52 -28.76 -13.66
N HIS A 264 -0.19 -27.47 -13.69
CA HIS A 264 1.16 -26.93 -13.76
C HIS A 264 1.47 -26.00 -12.60
N ILE A 265 0.50 -25.15 -12.22
CA ILE A 265 0.65 -24.17 -11.14
C ILE A 265 -0.51 -24.34 -10.15
N LEU A 266 -0.16 -24.49 -8.87
CA LEU A 266 -1.10 -24.45 -7.76
C LEU A 266 -1.24 -23.01 -7.25
N LEU A 267 -2.33 -22.72 -6.51
CA LEU A 267 -2.35 -21.51 -5.69
C LEU A 267 -1.15 -21.48 -4.74
N PRO A 268 -0.68 -20.28 -4.34
CA PRO A 268 0.38 -20.15 -3.35
C PRO A 268 0.08 -20.99 -2.10
N SER A 269 1.09 -21.71 -1.61
CA SER A 269 1.01 -22.43 -0.34
C SER A 269 0.68 -21.49 0.82
N ASP A 270 0.09 -22.02 1.90
CA ASP A 270 -0.29 -21.28 3.11
C ASP A 270 0.85 -20.37 3.64
N ASN A 271 2.10 -20.82 3.53
CA ASN A 271 3.29 -20.07 3.95
C ASN A 271 3.65 -18.91 3.00
N THR A 272 3.52 -19.11 1.67
CA THR A 272 3.72 -18.04 0.69
C THR A 272 2.58 -17.04 0.70
N GLU A 273 1.34 -17.48 0.91
CA GLU A 273 0.18 -16.61 1.07
C GLU A 273 0.32 -15.70 2.30
N LYS A 274 0.75 -16.26 3.44
CA LYS A 274 1.10 -15.46 4.64
C LYS A 274 2.18 -14.42 4.35
N LEU A 275 3.23 -14.77 3.58
CA LEU A 275 4.28 -13.82 3.23
C LEU A 275 3.77 -12.71 2.31
N ILE A 276 2.94 -13.03 1.29
CA ILE A 276 2.28 -12.04 0.44
C ILE A 276 1.39 -11.10 1.27
N LYS A 277 0.58 -11.64 2.19
CA LYS A 277 -0.26 -10.84 3.11
C LYS A 277 0.55 -9.88 3.98
N ILE A 278 1.66 -10.35 4.56
CA ILE A 278 2.57 -9.50 5.35
C ILE A 278 3.19 -8.39 4.48
N CYS A 279 3.67 -8.73 3.27
CA CYS A 279 4.20 -7.74 2.33
C CYS A 279 3.16 -6.68 1.94
N MET A 280 1.90 -7.07 1.69
CA MET A 280 0.80 -6.13 1.41
C MET A 280 0.54 -5.16 2.56
N ILE A 281 0.49 -5.66 3.80
CA ILE A 281 0.28 -4.82 5.00
C ILE A 281 1.43 -3.82 5.17
N ILE A 282 2.68 -4.26 5.03
CA ILE A 282 3.86 -3.38 5.11
C ILE A 282 3.84 -2.33 3.99
N ALA A 283 3.49 -2.73 2.76
CA ALA A 283 3.42 -1.83 1.63
C ALA A 283 2.32 -0.77 1.78
N PHE A 284 1.18 -1.14 2.34
CA PHE A 284 0.09 -0.20 2.67
C PHE A 284 0.53 0.82 3.73
N ILE A 285 1.10 0.38 4.86
CA ILE A 285 1.55 1.27 5.94
C ILE A 285 2.62 2.24 5.44
N THR A 286 3.61 1.75 4.70
CA THR A 286 4.70 2.59 4.16
C THR A 286 4.20 3.61 3.12
N LYS A 287 3.21 3.24 2.29
CA LYS A 287 2.54 4.19 1.38
C LYS A 287 1.70 5.23 2.11
N LEU A 288 1.00 4.85 3.17
CA LEU A 288 0.22 5.77 3.99
C LEU A 288 1.13 6.84 4.62
N VAL A 289 2.32 6.48 5.12
CA VAL A 289 3.31 7.42 5.65
C VAL A 289 3.83 8.40 4.58
N GLU A 290 4.08 7.93 3.36
CA GLU A 290 4.46 8.79 2.23
C GLU A 290 3.35 9.80 1.89
N ILE A 291 2.11 9.32 1.75
CA ILE A 291 0.94 10.17 1.43
C ILE A 291 0.72 11.23 2.50
N ILE A 292 0.74 10.85 3.79
CA ILE A 292 0.63 11.80 4.90
C ILE A 292 1.74 12.86 4.82
N THR A 293 2.96 12.46 4.51
CA THR A 293 4.08 13.41 4.39
C THR A 293 3.90 14.36 3.22
N LEU A 294 3.46 13.87 2.05
CA LEU A 294 3.16 14.71 0.89
C LEU A 294 2.07 15.75 1.22
N VAL A 295 1.01 15.36 1.94
CA VAL A 295 -0.03 16.29 2.41
C VAL A 295 0.55 17.35 3.37
N PHE A 296 1.43 16.97 4.31
CA PHE A 296 2.10 17.93 5.19
C PHE A 296 3.07 18.86 4.45
N GLN A 297 3.76 18.40 3.41
CA GLN A 297 4.56 19.27 2.54
C GLN A 297 3.67 20.28 1.81
N LEU A 298 2.60 19.81 1.15
CA LEU A 298 1.68 20.63 0.37
C LEU A 298 1.01 21.72 1.22
N ARG A 299 0.74 21.46 2.50
CA ARG A 299 0.22 22.46 3.46
C ARG A 299 1.20 23.60 3.75
N ARG A 300 2.52 23.37 3.61
CA ARG A 300 3.57 24.36 3.95
C ARG A 300 4.05 25.20 2.75
N VAL A 301 3.53 24.97 1.55
CA VAL A 301 3.90 25.74 0.35
C VAL A 301 3.10 27.03 0.29
N ASN A 302 3.74 28.15 0.60
CA ASN A 302 3.20 29.48 0.34
C ASN A 302 3.41 29.82 -1.14
N LEU A 303 2.31 30.01 -1.87
CA LEU A 303 2.33 30.34 -3.30
C LEU A 303 2.36 31.87 -3.45
N PHE A 304 3.52 32.41 -3.83
CA PHE A 304 3.71 33.83 -4.11
C PHE A 304 3.59 34.07 -5.62
N PHE A 305 2.63 34.92 -6.01
CA PHE A 305 2.47 35.35 -7.41
C PHE A 305 3.14 36.71 -7.58
N ILE A 306 4.10 36.80 -8.51
CA ILE A 306 4.67 38.07 -8.95
C ILE A 306 4.05 38.39 -10.31
N ASP A 307 3.27 39.48 -10.36
CA ASP A 307 2.91 40.12 -11.61
C ASP A 307 4.11 40.97 -12.07
N TRP A 308 4.68 40.62 -13.22
CA TRP A 308 5.87 41.28 -13.77
C TRP A 308 5.53 42.33 -14.83
N GLU A 309 4.26 42.63 -15.05
CA GLU A 309 3.86 43.68 -16.00
C GLU A 309 4.17 45.08 -15.43
N THR A 310 5.19 45.72 -15.99
CA THR A 310 5.48 47.14 -15.68
C THR A 310 4.25 48.00 -15.98
N PRO A 311 3.90 48.97 -15.12
CA PRO A 311 2.77 49.84 -15.38
C PRO A 311 3.06 50.61 -16.67
N ARG A 312 2.32 50.28 -17.74
CA ARG A 312 2.35 51.06 -18.98
C ARG A 312 1.95 52.47 -18.61
N LYS A 313 2.91 53.41 -18.68
CA LYS A 313 2.61 54.84 -18.52
C LYS A 313 1.50 55.16 -19.51
N THR A 314 0.32 55.48 -19.00
CA THR A 314 -0.73 56.12 -19.80
C THR A 314 -0.15 57.43 -20.28
N VAL A 315 0.31 57.45 -21.53
CA VAL A 315 0.61 58.69 -22.22
C VAL A 315 -0.71 59.46 -22.24
N LEU A 316 -0.83 60.47 -21.38
CA LEU A 316 -1.91 61.44 -21.53
C LEU A 316 -1.85 61.91 -22.98
N PRO A 317 -3.00 61.98 -23.69
CA PRO A 317 -3.01 62.44 -25.08
C PRO A 317 -2.28 63.78 -25.13
N ALA A 318 -1.24 63.87 -25.96
CA ALA A 318 -0.38 65.03 -26.01
C ALA A 318 -1.26 66.28 -26.19
N SER A 319 -1.26 67.16 -25.19
CA SER A 319 -2.02 68.40 -25.26
C SER A 319 -1.54 69.15 -26.50
N TYR A 320 -2.45 69.37 -27.46
CA TYR A 320 -2.14 69.91 -28.77
C TYR A 320 -1.77 71.40 -28.64
N ASP A 321 -0.50 71.65 -28.33
CA ASP A 321 0.05 72.99 -28.22
C ASP A 321 0.21 73.55 -29.63
N SER A 322 -0.77 74.35 -30.05
CA SER A 322 -0.85 74.87 -31.42
C SER A 322 0.44 75.60 -31.85
N PRO A 323 0.80 75.65 -33.15
CA PRO A 323 2.07 76.27 -33.59
C PRO A 323 2.27 77.75 -33.22
N ARG A 324 1.21 78.44 -32.75
CA ARG A 324 1.27 79.84 -32.30
C ARG A 324 1.69 80.01 -30.83
N THR A 325 1.60 78.98 -29.98
CA THR A 325 1.99 79.07 -28.55
C THR A 325 3.46 78.72 -28.32
N SER A 326 4.06 77.84 -29.13
CA SER A 326 5.46 77.43 -29.01
C SER A 326 6.44 78.59 -29.21
N MET A 327 6.30 79.35 -30.31
CA MET A 327 7.16 80.54 -30.53
C MET A 327 7.02 81.58 -29.42
N ARG A 328 5.83 81.76 -28.84
CA ARG A 328 5.63 82.72 -27.73
C ARG A 328 6.31 82.27 -26.44
N LYS A 329 6.34 80.96 -26.14
CA LYS A 329 7.12 80.40 -25.03
C LYS A 329 8.62 80.58 -25.25
N VAL A 330 9.13 80.28 -26.44
CA VAL A 330 10.56 80.45 -26.80
C VAL A 330 10.99 81.93 -26.75
N TYR A 331 10.16 82.85 -27.25
CA TYR A 331 10.46 84.29 -27.20
C TYR A 331 10.50 84.81 -25.75
N ASN A 332 9.55 84.37 -24.91
CA ASN A 332 9.49 84.73 -23.49
C ASN A 332 10.62 84.13 -22.64
N GLN A 333 11.30 83.07 -23.10
CA GLN A 333 12.48 82.50 -22.44
C GLN A 333 13.80 83.12 -22.91
N ARG A 334 13.80 83.82 -24.06
CA ARG A 334 15.03 84.41 -24.64
C ARG A 334 15.38 85.78 -24.06
N PHE A 335 14.45 86.43 -23.37
CA PHE A 335 14.66 87.70 -22.67
C PHE A 335 14.32 87.52 -21.19
N PRO A 336 15.25 87.78 -20.25
CA PRO A 336 14.90 87.83 -18.84
C PRO A 336 13.91 88.98 -18.62
N LYS A 337 12.91 88.77 -17.74
CA LYS A 337 11.98 89.84 -17.35
C LYS A 337 12.76 90.90 -16.56
N GLU A 338 13.08 92.01 -17.21
CA GLU A 338 13.39 93.25 -16.50
C GLU A 338 12.17 93.66 -15.66
N THR A 339 12.44 94.11 -14.44
CA THR A 339 11.42 94.49 -13.46
C THR A 339 10.77 95.82 -13.87
N ALA A 340 9.64 95.74 -14.57
CA ALA A 340 8.73 96.86 -14.69
C ALA A 340 8.14 97.23 -13.30
N PRO A 341 7.98 98.53 -12.97
CA PRO A 341 7.47 98.94 -11.67
C PRO A 341 5.99 98.52 -11.48
N PRO A 342 5.57 98.22 -10.23
CA PRO A 342 4.22 97.72 -9.95
C PRO A 342 3.15 98.77 -10.27
N THR A 343 2.06 98.34 -10.89
CA THR A 343 0.91 99.20 -11.17
C THR A 343 0.18 99.59 -9.87
N PRO A 344 -0.47 100.77 -9.81
CA PRO A 344 -1.02 101.32 -8.55
C PRO A 344 -2.02 100.41 -7.82
N SER A 345 -2.68 99.50 -8.55
CA SER A 345 -3.62 98.52 -8.01
C SER A 345 -2.97 97.45 -7.11
N GLU A 346 -1.69 97.10 -7.32
CA GLU A 346 -0.99 96.11 -6.49
C GLU A 346 -0.46 96.70 -5.17
N MET A 347 -0.12 97.99 -5.17
CA MET A 347 0.34 98.71 -3.96
C MET A 347 -0.73 98.80 -2.86
N ILE A 348 -2.01 98.74 -3.22
CA ILE A 348 -3.14 98.83 -2.27
C ILE A 348 -3.35 97.49 -1.53
N ALA A 349 -3.09 96.35 -2.18
CA ALA A 349 -3.21 95.02 -1.57
C ALA A 349 -2.07 94.73 -0.57
N ALA A 350 -0.84 95.12 -0.91
CA ALA A 350 0.36 94.84 -0.09
C ALA A 350 0.38 95.59 1.25
N ARG A 351 -0.39 96.67 1.41
CA ARG A 351 -0.40 97.51 2.63
C ARG A 351 -1.20 96.93 3.80
N ARG A 352 -1.89 95.79 3.62
CA ARG A 352 -2.88 95.26 4.61
C ARG A 352 -2.38 94.18 5.57
N LYS A 353 -1.12 93.74 5.50
CA LYS A 353 -0.56 92.70 6.41
C LYS A 353 0.87 92.99 6.87
N ARG A 354 1.02 93.89 7.86
CA ARG A 354 2.20 93.95 8.76
C ARG A 354 1.81 94.45 10.16
N SER A 355 1.96 93.60 11.17
CA SER A 355 2.17 94.00 12.57
C SER A 355 2.84 92.85 13.38
N PRO A 356 3.62 93.12 14.47
CA PRO A 356 4.77 92.27 14.84
C PRO A 356 4.98 91.96 16.35
N SER A 357 5.94 91.08 16.69
CA SER A 357 6.64 90.98 18.00
C SER A 357 7.95 90.17 17.86
N LYS A 358 9.15 90.75 18.10
CA LYS A 358 9.92 90.88 19.38
C LYS A 358 10.58 89.56 19.85
N SER A 359 11.91 89.35 19.72
CA SER A 359 13.06 89.80 20.58
C SER A 359 13.50 88.67 21.57
N SER A 360 14.76 88.43 21.99
CA SER A 360 16.05 89.16 21.97
C SER A 360 17.25 88.29 22.45
N GLN A 361 18.51 88.72 22.19
CA GLN A 361 19.82 88.27 22.80
C GLN A 361 20.26 86.81 22.49
N GLY A 362 21.52 86.38 22.30
CA GLY A 362 22.91 86.96 22.24
C GLY A 362 23.91 85.82 21.82
N SER A 363 25.26 85.92 21.78
CA SER A 363 26.23 87.04 21.84
C SER A 363 27.71 86.59 21.59
N THR A 364 28.42 87.18 20.61
CA THR A 364 29.91 87.32 20.49
C THR A 364 30.83 86.06 20.24
N PRO A 365 32.12 86.19 19.78
CA PRO A 365 32.62 85.35 18.68
C PRO A 365 34.07 84.77 18.79
N SER A 366 34.45 83.88 17.85
CA SER A 366 35.84 83.69 17.38
C SER A 366 35.82 83.13 15.92
N LYS A 367 36.54 83.64 14.90
CA LYS A 367 37.98 83.93 14.62
C LYS A 367 38.69 82.76 13.89
N LYS A 368 39.37 83.10 12.78
CA LYS A 368 40.19 82.25 11.86
C LYS A 368 39.42 81.33 10.89
N SER A 369 39.91 81.03 9.68
CA SER A 369 40.74 81.77 8.70
C SER A 369 40.81 80.94 7.40
N ASN A 370 40.70 81.56 6.23
CA ASN A 370 40.83 80.86 4.95
C ASN A 370 42.28 80.42 4.67
N SER A 371 42.47 79.19 4.22
CA SER A 371 43.52 78.83 3.26
C SER A 371 43.04 77.68 2.37
N ARG A 372 43.28 77.78 1.05
CA ARG A 372 42.94 76.77 0.05
C ARG A 372 44.13 75.86 -0.20
N HIS A 373 43.91 74.59 -0.50
CA HIS A 373 44.81 73.81 -1.35
C HIS A 373 44.04 72.67 -2.04
N LEU A 374 44.29 72.46 -3.33
CA LEU A 374 43.99 71.20 -4.04
C LEU A 374 45.09 70.17 -3.64
N GLU A 375 45.01 68.85 -3.83
CA GLU A 375 44.36 68.07 -4.89
C GLU A 375 44.32 66.57 -4.53
N ALA A 376 43.38 65.84 -5.15
CA ALA A 376 43.44 64.41 -5.54
C ALA A 376 43.38 63.23 -4.52
N VAL A 377 42.80 62.14 -5.07
CA VAL A 377 42.91 60.69 -4.75
C VAL A 377 41.88 60.06 -3.77
N ASP A 378 40.97 59.31 -4.41
CA ASP A 378 40.31 58.03 -4.07
C ASP A 378 39.61 57.68 -2.74
N GLU A 379 38.64 56.77 -2.92
CA GLU A 379 38.02 55.82 -1.99
C GLU A 379 36.93 56.23 -0.97
N PHE A 380 35.87 55.41 -1.01
CA PHE A 380 34.86 55.06 -0.01
C PHE A 380 33.75 56.03 0.47
N SER A 381 32.56 55.43 0.49
CA SER A 381 31.29 55.78 1.16
C SER A 381 31.44 56.06 2.68
N PRO A 382 30.42 56.56 3.44
CA PRO A 382 29.03 56.84 3.06
C PRO A 382 28.47 58.20 3.58
N ASN A 383 27.16 58.43 3.39
CA ASN A 383 26.34 59.46 4.05
C ASN A 383 26.69 60.95 3.80
N TYR A 384 26.11 61.53 2.74
CA TYR A 384 25.54 62.87 2.87
C TYR A 384 24.12 62.89 2.31
N ILE A 385 23.15 63.15 3.20
CA ILE A 385 21.77 63.45 2.83
C ILE A 385 21.73 64.96 2.63
N ASP A 386 21.57 65.43 1.39
CA ASP A 386 21.21 66.83 1.17
C ASP A 386 19.68 66.96 1.20
N VAL A 387 19.19 67.38 2.36
CA VAL A 387 17.77 67.63 2.59
C VAL A 387 17.42 68.97 1.96
N ASN A 388 16.89 68.96 0.73
CA ASN A 388 15.92 69.94 0.21
C ASN A 388 15.46 69.60 -1.22
N PHE A 389 14.72 68.50 -1.39
CA PHE A 389 13.79 68.38 -2.51
C PHE A 389 12.37 68.48 -1.96
N ALA A 390 11.75 69.65 -2.10
CA ALA A 390 10.35 69.84 -1.75
C ALA A 390 9.49 69.00 -2.71
N ILE A 391 8.95 67.89 -2.22
CA ILE A 391 8.03 67.05 -2.98
C ILE A 391 6.71 67.82 -3.08
N ASP A 392 6.31 68.13 -4.31
CA ASP A 392 4.99 68.68 -4.59
C ASP A 392 3.93 67.61 -4.29
N GLU A 393 3.00 67.92 -3.40
CA GLU A 393 2.02 66.97 -2.85
C GLU A 393 1.01 66.48 -3.92
N GLN A 394 1.01 67.11 -5.11
CA GLN A 394 0.19 66.69 -6.25
C GLN A 394 0.73 65.47 -7.02
N ASP A 395 2.05 65.19 -6.99
CA ASP A 395 2.65 64.08 -7.76
C ASP A 395 2.40 62.68 -7.13
N ILE A 396 1.97 62.64 -5.87
CA ILE A 396 1.69 61.40 -5.13
C ILE A 396 0.33 60.78 -5.53
N SER A 397 -0.61 61.59 -6.05
CA SER A 397 -1.99 61.16 -6.34
C SER A 397 -2.17 60.44 -7.69
N GLN A 398 -1.25 60.63 -8.65
CA GLN A 398 -1.39 60.13 -10.02
C GLN A 398 -0.78 58.75 -10.28
N ASN A 399 0.00 58.17 -9.35
CA ASN A 399 0.66 56.88 -9.55
C ASN A 399 -0.03 55.74 -8.77
N ALA A 400 -0.63 54.82 -9.54
CA ALA A 400 -1.10 53.50 -9.12
C ALA A 400 -2.40 53.41 -8.27
N LEU A 401 -3.49 54.01 -8.74
CA LEU A 401 -4.81 53.40 -8.52
C LEU A 401 -4.86 52.03 -9.23
N VAL A 402 -4.72 50.94 -8.46
CA VAL A 402 -4.89 49.58 -8.97
C VAL A 402 -6.30 49.45 -9.54
N SER A 403 -6.41 49.24 -10.85
CA SER A 403 -7.72 49.17 -11.51
C SER A 403 -8.56 48.04 -10.91
N MET A 404 -9.82 48.33 -10.57
CA MET A 404 -10.74 47.35 -9.96
C MET A 404 -10.87 46.07 -10.80
N TRP A 405 -10.70 46.19 -12.12
CA TRP A 405 -10.62 45.10 -13.08
C TRP A 405 -9.41 44.16 -12.89
N ARG A 406 -8.23 44.66 -12.50
CA ARG A 406 -7.09 43.78 -12.14
C ARG A 406 -7.43 42.94 -10.91
N THR A 407 -8.06 43.51 -9.88
CA THR A 407 -8.53 42.75 -8.71
C THR A 407 -9.57 41.70 -9.10
N TYR A 408 -10.50 42.05 -10.00
CA TYR A 408 -11.50 41.10 -10.51
C TYR A 408 -10.89 39.96 -11.34
N ILE A 409 -9.92 40.26 -12.21
CA ILE A 409 -9.21 39.25 -13.02
C ILE A 409 -8.39 38.33 -12.13
N ILE A 410 -7.66 38.86 -11.14
CA ILE A 410 -6.90 38.06 -10.16
C ILE A 410 -7.85 37.19 -9.33
N ALA A 411 -9.00 37.74 -8.87
CA ALA A 411 -10.01 36.96 -8.17
C ALA A 411 -10.64 35.86 -9.05
N ASN A 412 -10.86 36.13 -10.34
CA ASN A 412 -11.41 35.19 -11.30
C ASN A 412 -10.42 34.06 -11.63
N GLU A 413 -9.14 34.38 -11.90
CA GLU A 413 -8.08 33.36 -12.08
C GLU A 413 -7.77 32.60 -10.78
N TRP A 414 -7.90 33.22 -9.61
CA TRP A 414 -7.84 32.53 -8.32
C TRP A 414 -9.03 31.59 -8.10
N LEU A 415 -10.23 31.97 -8.55
CA LEU A 415 -11.41 31.09 -8.57
C LEU A 415 -11.19 29.92 -9.54
N LYS A 416 -10.61 30.18 -10.72
CA LYS A 416 -10.19 29.20 -11.74
C LYS A 416 -9.12 28.23 -11.22
N MET A 417 -8.15 28.71 -10.45
CA MET A 417 -7.14 27.86 -9.80
C MET A 417 -7.71 27.07 -8.63
N LYS A 418 -8.67 27.63 -7.87
CA LYS A 418 -9.45 26.87 -6.90
C LYS A 418 -10.29 25.76 -7.55
N THR A 419 -10.84 25.97 -8.75
CA THR A 419 -11.55 24.91 -9.49
C THR A 419 -10.61 23.92 -10.16
N MET A 420 -9.38 24.32 -10.56
CA MET A 420 -8.34 23.39 -11.05
C MET A 420 -7.69 22.55 -9.95
N ARG A 421 -7.70 22.99 -8.68
CA ARG A 421 -7.30 22.16 -7.52
C ARG A 421 -8.38 21.14 -7.11
N ARG A 422 -9.09 20.55 -8.08
CA ARG A 422 -10.04 19.43 -7.88
C ARG A 422 -9.34 18.07 -7.98
N ILE A 423 -8.44 17.78 -7.04
CA ILE A 423 -8.38 16.40 -6.53
C ILE A 423 -9.53 16.30 -5.53
N ASN A 424 -10.66 15.76 -5.97
CA ASN A 424 -11.75 15.44 -5.05
C ASN A 424 -11.24 14.31 -4.13
N LEU A 425 -10.89 14.67 -2.89
CA LEU A 425 -10.31 13.76 -1.91
C LEU A 425 -11.19 12.53 -1.70
N LEU A 426 -12.52 12.68 -1.76
CA LEU A 426 -13.47 11.58 -1.66
C LEU A 426 -13.34 10.62 -2.84
N LEU A 427 -13.26 11.14 -4.08
CA LEU A 427 -13.03 10.31 -5.28
C LEU A 427 -11.67 9.62 -5.25
N HIS A 428 -10.64 10.27 -4.71
CA HIS A 428 -9.30 9.68 -4.58
C HIS A 428 -9.29 8.58 -3.51
N ILE A 429 -9.94 8.80 -2.36
CA ILE A 429 -10.09 7.81 -1.29
C ILE A 429 -10.95 6.63 -1.76
N MET A 430 -12.07 6.88 -2.45
CA MET A 430 -12.93 5.84 -3.04
C MET A 430 -12.18 5.03 -4.11
N ALA A 431 -11.37 5.68 -4.96
CA ALA A 431 -10.52 4.98 -5.92
C ALA A 431 -9.46 4.13 -5.20
N THR A 432 -8.81 4.63 -4.16
CA THR A 432 -7.85 3.83 -3.39
C THR A 432 -8.50 2.66 -2.65
N LEU A 433 -9.71 2.81 -2.11
CA LEU A 433 -10.48 1.72 -1.52
C LEU A 433 -10.88 0.67 -2.56
N PHE A 434 -11.39 1.11 -3.72
CA PHE A 434 -11.76 0.24 -4.84
C PHE A 434 -10.58 -0.54 -5.46
N PHE A 435 -9.34 -0.07 -5.27
CA PHE A 435 -8.13 -0.83 -5.65
C PHE A 435 -7.51 -1.65 -4.50
N ILE A 436 -8.10 -1.61 -3.30
CA ILE A 436 -7.67 -2.36 -2.10
C ILE A 436 -8.60 -3.53 -1.79
N GLU A 437 -9.87 -3.44 -2.18
CA GLU A 437 -10.90 -4.51 -2.14
C GLU A 437 -10.86 -5.40 -3.40
#